data_AF-A0A8X8GBF2-F1
#
_entry.id   AF-A0A8X8GBF2-F1
#
_cell.length_a   1.000
_cell.length_b   1.000
_cell.length_c   1.000
_cell.angle_alpha   90.00
_cell.angle_beta   90.00
_cell.angle_gamma   90.00
#
_symmetry.space_group_name_H-M   'P 1'
#
loop_
_entity.id
_entity.type
_entity.pdbx_description
1 polymer ?
#
loop_
_entity_poly.entity_id
_entity_poly.type
_entity_poly.pdbx_seq_one_letter_code
_entity_poly.pdbx_strand_id
1 'polypeptide(L)'
;MNSVNLSKLTSAILVGFTLTACGGGSSDNQQTSNTPNTQSQSEKIECSNGIPKNFKTVGQGFFSDEIYSLETQPNDSGDDYIIVLSSNKLINGVIYQNLTTLLKNPPRQINTEFLESYLLTKSKLDTSFKQTNTNIGFPLGYLINQDENSAILNRFTDKCTIHVENQVKLNLKQIDISGMTIADLFKYYDYPNAGTAERYVNSDLAQIIQNNHKGALEKLLANSTKFPSGSKLSYVEQSIFNTPTISFDDSDLTDYKSLEEFTDKTELPAGYIWQKDQFAGYKVVYPINPTTGISKSFVDNYTGVEMDGKIYQAYQVISGDLIKDQMAPLENNVDMSETYFNKTAVQTLADALNQAL
;
A
#
# COMPACT_ATOMS: atom_id res chain seq x y z
N MET A 1 -28.62 27.36 3.12
CA MET A 1 -28.62 26.31 2.08
C MET A 1 -27.20 26.24 1.58
N ASN A 2 -26.44 25.28 2.08
CA ASN A 2 -24.98 25.45 2.19
C ASN A 2 -24.29 24.58 1.15
N SER A 3 -23.32 25.17 0.45
CA SER A 3 -22.46 24.48 -0.51
C SER A 3 -21.61 23.41 0.21
N VAL A 4 -21.79 22.15 -0.17
CA VAL A 4 -20.83 21.08 0.18
C VAL A 4 -19.57 21.35 -0.64
N ASN A 5 -18.46 21.66 0.03
CA ASN A 5 -17.23 22.06 -0.65
C ASN A 5 -16.46 20.81 -1.11
N LEU A 6 -16.17 20.73 -2.41
CA LEU A 6 -15.80 19.47 -3.09
C LEU A 6 -14.28 19.21 -3.08
N SER A 7 -13.67 19.21 -1.90
CA SER A 7 -12.21 19.21 -1.72
C SER A 7 -11.73 18.19 -0.66
N LYS A 8 -12.33 17.00 -0.62
CA LYS A 8 -11.99 15.93 0.33
C LYS A 8 -11.71 14.61 -0.39
N LEU A 9 -10.44 14.36 -0.72
CA LEU A 9 -9.90 13.03 -1.04
C LEU A 9 -8.36 12.97 -0.88
N THR A 10 -7.66 14.05 -1.25
CA THR A 10 -6.19 14.08 -1.42
C THR A 10 -5.38 13.80 -0.15
N SER A 11 -5.92 14.08 1.04
CA SER A 11 -5.23 13.84 2.32
C SER A 11 -5.16 12.36 2.74
N ALA A 12 -5.92 11.48 2.08
CA ALA A 12 -5.96 10.04 2.40
C ALA A 12 -4.78 9.24 1.82
N ILE A 13 -4.11 9.79 0.80
CA ILE A 13 -3.29 9.02 -0.15
C ILE A 13 -1.81 8.93 0.30
N LEU A 14 -1.37 9.82 1.19
CA LEU A 14 0.04 10.02 1.54
C LEU A 14 0.65 8.96 2.47
N VAL A 15 -0.12 7.96 2.94
CA VAL A 15 0.41 6.88 3.81
C VAL A 15 0.23 5.50 3.15
N GLY A 16 0.23 5.49 1.81
CA GLY A 16 -0.33 4.41 0.98
C GLY A 16 0.64 3.43 0.33
N PHE A 17 1.96 3.62 0.34
CA PHE A 17 2.90 2.73 -0.38
C PHE A 17 3.75 1.82 0.51
N THR A 18 3.14 0.73 0.98
CA THR A 18 3.41 -0.62 0.42
C THR A 18 2.17 -1.48 0.69
N LEU A 19 1.42 -1.88 -0.35
CA LEU A 19 0.01 -2.26 -0.19
C LEU A 19 -0.23 -3.71 0.33
N THR A 20 -0.06 -3.87 1.63
CA THR A 20 -1.16 -4.24 2.56
C THR A 20 -2.12 -5.39 2.13
N ALA A 21 -1.98 -6.67 2.59
CA ALA A 21 -2.88 -7.74 2.07
C ALA A 21 -3.31 -9.11 2.73
N CYS A 22 -3.01 -9.65 3.94
CA CYS A 22 -3.25 -11.10 4.25
C CYS A 22 -4.33 -11.60 5.27
N GLY A 23 -4.99 -12.76 5.00
CA GLY A 23 -5.81 -13.40 6.06
C GLY A 23 -6.53 -14.74 5.79
N GLY A 24 -5.81 -15.86 5.61
CA GLY A 24 -6.38 -17.20 5.90
C GLY A 24 -6.60 -17.42 7.42
N GLY A 25 -7.33 -18.42 7.95
CA GLY A 25 -7.91 -19.64 7.38
C GLY A 25 -8.39 -20.57 8.51
N SER A 26 -8.07 -21.89 8.45
CA SER A 26 -8.35 -22.94 9.47
C SER A 26 -9.81 -23.49 9.49
N SER A 27 -10.11 -24.72 9.93
CA SER A 27 -9.34 -25.73 10.69
C SER A 27 -9.70 -27.19 10.24
N ASP A 28 -9.22 -28.32 10.77
CA ASP A 28 -8.27 -28.66 11.87
C ASP A 28 -7.78 -30.13 11.73
N ASN A 29 -6.56 -30.47 12.22
CA ASN A 29 -6.21 -31.66 13.05
C ASN A 29 -4.77 -32.24 12.94
N GLN A 30 -4.24 -32.59 14.12
CA GLN A 30 -3.38 -33.75 14.47
C GLN A 30 -1.99 -33.95 13.83
N GLN A 31 -0.99 -33.51 14.60
CA GLN A 31 0.23 -34.24 15.00
C GLN A 31 0.87 -35.25 14.02
N THR A 32 2.12 -34.97 13.66
CA THR A 32 3.22 -35.90 14.02
C THR A 32 4.52 -35.16 14.24
N SER A 33 5.37 -35.68 15.13
CA SER A 33 6.59 -35.00 15.58
C SER A 33 7.74 -35.11 14.56
N ASN A 34 8.49 -34.03 14.35
CA ASN A 34 9.90 -34.13 13.94
C ASN A 34 10.72 -32.93 14.45
N THR A 35 12.02 -33.17 14.61
CA THR A 35 13.00 -32.39 15.38
C THR A 35 13.06 -30.89 15.00
N PRO A 36 13.13 -29.96 15.99
CA PRO A 36 13.31 -28.54 15.70
C PRO A 36 14.69 -28.28 15.08
N ASN A 37 14.73 -27.88 13.81
CA ASN A 37 15.96 -27.49 13.14
C ASN A 37 16.34 -26.05 13.52
N THR A 38 17.03 -25.90 14.65
CA THR A 38 17.52 -24.60 15.14
C THR A 38 18.64 -24.07 14.23
N GLN A 39 18.27 -23.31 13.20
CA GLN A 39 19.23 -22.50 12.44
C GLN A 39 19.83 -21.39 13.32
N SER A 40 20.92 -21.76 13.98
CA SER A 40 22.21 -21.06 13.96
C SER A 40 22.13 -19.54 13.74
N GLN A 41 22.42 -18.78 14.81
CA GLN A 41 22.95 -17.41 14.80
C GLN A 41 22.63 -16.59 13.54
N SER A 42 21.58 -15.77 13.58
CA SER A 42 21.26 -14.86 12.48
C SER A 42 22.47 -14.00 12.13
N GLU A 43 22.99 -14.14 10.91
CA GLU A 43 24.01 -13.25 10.39
C GLU A 43 23.53 -11.80 10.54
N LYS A 44 24.39 -10.93 11.08
CA LYS A 44 24.04 -9.52 11.21
C LYS A 44 23.82 -8.97 9.81
N ILE A 45 22.63 -8.44 9.56
CA ILE A 45 22.30 -7.83 8.27
C ILE A 45 23.21 -6.62 8.07
N GLU A 46 24.03 -6.65 7.01
CA GLU A 46 24.81 -5.50 6.58
C GLU A 46 23.89 -4.52 5.87
N CYS A 47 23.77 -3.29 6.40
CA CYS A 47 22.92 -2.26 5.86
C CYS A 47 23.73 -1.12 5.21
N SER A 48 23.27 -0.62 4.06
CA SER A 48 23.86 0.50 3.34
C SER A 48 22.75 1.39 2.79
N ASN A 49 22.54 2.56 3.41
CA ASN A 49 21.41 3.47 3.10
C ASN A 49 20.05 2.75 3.09
N GLY A 50 19.79 1.93 4.12
CA GLY A 50 18.58 1.09 4.19
C GLY A 50 18.55 -0.11 3.24
N ILE A 51 19.50 -0.28 2.31
CA ILE A 51 19.62 -1.48 1.49
C ILE A 51 20.37 -2.58 2.26
N PRO A 52 19.76 -3.76 2.51
CA PRO A 52 20.47 -4.90 3.09
C PRO A 52 21.32 -5.63 2.03
N LYS A 53 22.58 -5.97 2.36
CA LYS A 53 23.51 -6.58 1.39
C LYS A 53 23.49 -8.11 1.33
N ASN A 54 23.32 -8.76 2.47
CA ASN A 54 23.38 -10.23 2.63
C ASN A 54 21.99 -10.88 2.78
N PHE A 55 20.93 -10.16 2.41
CA PHE A 55 19.56 -10.62 2.59
C PHE A 55 19.05 -11.48 1.42
N LYS A 56 18.09 -12.37 1.72
CA LYS A 56 17.48 -13.31 0.77
C LYS A 56 16.06 -13.65 1.19
N THR A 57 15.12 -13.60 0.25
CA THR A 57 13.76 -14.13 0.41
C THR A 57 13.78 -15.65 0.54
N VAL A 58 12.91 -16.20 1.39
CA VAL A 58 12.63 -17.63 1.47
C VAL A 58 11.41 -18.00 0.60
N GLY A 59 11.54 -19.04 -0.22
CA GLY A 59 10.45 -19.52 -1.08
C GLY A 59 10.45 -18.93 -2.49
N GLN A 60 9.43 -19.31 -3.27
CA GLN A 60 9.15 -18.84 -4.62
C GLN A 60 7.64 -18.62 -4.73
N GLY A 61 7.24 -17.60 -5.47
CA GLY A 61 5.94 -16.97 -5.32
C GLY A 61 5.78 -15.72 -6.16
N PHE A 62 4.77 -14.92 -5.84
CA PHE A 62 4.29 -13.77 -6.63
C PHE A 62 5.37 -12.80 -7.15
N PHE A 63 6.33 -12.40 -6.32
CA PHE A 63 7.42 -11.46 -6.69
C PHE A 63 8.67 -12.17 -7.23
N SER A 64 8.60 -13.44 -7.64
CA SER A 64 9.78 -14.17 -8.18
C SER A 64 10.05 -13.81 -9.64
N ASP A 65 9.01 -13.44 -10.38
CA ASP A 65 9.09 -12.84 -11.71
C ASP A 65 8.94 -11.31 -11.65
N GLU A 66 9.26 -10.65 -12.76
CA GLU A 66 8.97 -9.23 -12.96
C GLU A 66 7.46 -9.00 -13.12
N ILE A 67 6.84 -8.33 -12.14
CA ILE A 67 5.43 -7.91 -12.17
C ILE A 67 5.34 -6.41 -12.45
N TYR A 68 4.19 -5.96 -12.96
CA TYR A 68 3.98 -4.57 -13.37
C TYR A 68 2.74 -4.00 -12.69
N SER A 69 2.92 -2.95 -11.90
CA SER A 69 1.83 -2.24 -11.23
C SER A 69 1.31 -1.10 -12.10
N LEU A 70 -0.02 -0.93 -12.11
CA LEU A 70 -0.69 0.21 -12.73
C LEU A 70 -1.22 1.12 -11.62
N GLU A 71 -0.68 2.33 -11.55
CA GLU A 71 -0.80 3.26 -10.42
C GLU A 71 -1.24 4.66 -10.90
N THR A 72 -1.63 5.52 -9.96
CA THR A 72 -1.68 6.97 -10.16
C THR A 72 -0.66 7.66 -9.25
N GLN A 73 0.01 8.70 -9.77
CA GLN A 73 0.87 9.57 -8.97
C GLN A 73 0.79 11.01 -9.48
N PRO A 74 1.19 12.02 -8.69
CA PRO A 74 1.43 13.36 -9.19
C PRO A 74 2.42 13.36 -10.37
N ASN A 75 2.23 14.30 -11.30
CA ASN A 75 3.15 14.56 -12.40
C ASN A 75 4.46 15.25 -11.91
N ASP A 76 5.39 15.50 -12.84
CA ASP A 76 6.68 16.17 -12.56
C ASP A 76 6.54 17.61 -11.96
N SER A 77 5.34 18.22 -11.91
CA SER A 77 5.09 19.54 -11.30
C SER A 77 4.25 19.52 -10.02
N GLY A 78 3.61 18.39 -9.69
CA GLY A 78 2.71 18.23 -8.54
C GLY A 78 1.26 18.70 -8.78
N ASP A 79 0.95 19.32 -9.92
CA ASP A 79 -0.36 19.97 -10.16
C ASP A 79 -1.48 19.00 -10.56
N ASP A 80 -1.14 17.93 -11.30
CA ASP A 80 -2.08 16.93 -11.83
C ASP A 80 -1.64 15.51 -11.49
N TYR A 81 -2.60 14.61 -11.27
CA TYR A 81 -2.34 13.17 -11.21
C TYR A 81 -2.34 12.55 -12.61
N ILE A 82 -1.37 11.67 -12.85
CA ILE A 82 -1.16 10.93 -14.10
C ILE A 82 -1.18 9.42 -13.86
N ILE A 83 -1.51 8.67 -14.91
CA ILE A 83 -1.48 7.21 -14.93
C ILE A 83 -0.04 6.76 -15.16
N VAL A 84 0.46 5.88 -14.30
CA VAL A 84 1.84 5.39 -14.34
C VAL A 84 1.87 3.88 -14.32
N LEU A 85 2.84 3.32 -15.03
CA LEU A 85 3.06 1.89 -15.13
C LEU A 85 4.48 1.59 -14.69
N SER A 86 4.60 0.93 -13.55
CA SER A 86 5.85 0.60 -12.88
C SER A 86 6.16 -0.89 -13.04
N SER A 87 7.45 -1.25 -12.99
CA SER A 87 7.91 -2.64 -12.96
C SER A 87 8.61 -2.94 -11.64
N ASN A 88 8.14 -3.97 -10.94
CA ASN A 88 8.64 -4.38 -9.64
C ASN A 88 9.50 -5.64 -9.79
N LYS A 89 10.73 -5.59 -9.28
CA LYS A 89 11.71 -6.70 -9.38
C LYS A 89 12.27 -7.05 -8.01
N LEU A 90 12.29 -8.33 -7.67
CA LEU A 90 12.96 -8.84 -6.49
C LEU A 90 14.47 -9.04 -6.76
N ILE A 91 15.32 -8.33 -6.02
CA ILE A 91 16.79 -8.44 -6.12
C ILE A 91 17.35 -8.52 -4.69
N ASN A 92 18.07 -9.61 -4.37
CA ASN A 92 18.67 -9.84 -3.04
C ASN A 92 17.69 -9.64 -1.85
N GLY A 93 16.44 -10.08 -2.04
CA GLY A 93 15.39 -9.96 -1.02
C GLY A 93 14.80 -8.55 -0.85
N VAL A 94 15.14 -7.60 -1.72
CA VAL A 94 14.56 -6.25 -1.77
C VAL A 94 13.71 -6.12 -3.04
N ILE A 95 12.52 -5.52 -2.93
CA ILE A 95 11.68 -5.20 -4.09
C ILE A 95 12.07 -3.81 -4.60
N TYR A 96 12.41 -3.72 -5.88
CA TYR A 96 12.75 -2.47 -6.56
C TYR A 96 11.70 -2.10 -7.63
N GLN A 97 11.07 -0.95 -7.47
CA GLN A 97 10.18 -0.33 -8.45
C GLN A 97 11.01 0.45 -9.49
N ASN A 98 10.66 0.32 -10.77
CA ASN A 98 11.26 1.06 -11.87
C ASN A 98 10.16 1.53 -12.81
N LEU A 99 10.11 2.84 -13.12
CA LEU A 99 9.22 3.39 -14.14
C LEU A 99 9.44 2.69 -15.50
N THR A 100 8.35 2.32 -16.18
CA THR A 100 8.44 1.75 -17.52
C THR A 100 8.34 2.83 -18.60
N THR A 101 8.94 2.56 -19.76
CA THR A 101 8.74 3.36 -20.99
C THR A 101 7.60 2.79 -21.85
N LEU A 102 6.66 2.04 -21.25
CA LEU A 102 5.58 1.37 -21.97
C LEU A 102 4.39 2.30 -22.21
N LEU A 103 4.16 3.29 -21.34
CA LEU A 103 3.19 4.37 -21.60
C LEU A 103 3.88 5.56 -22.28
N LYS A 104 3.13 6.31 -23.09
CA LYS A 104 3.53 7.64 -23.59
C LYS A 104 3.76 8.60 -22.41
N ASN A 105 4.79 9.43 -22.51
CA ASN A 105 5.10 10.49 -21.55
C ASN A 105 5.10 10.02 -20.07
N PRO A 106 5.88 8.97 -19.72
CA PRO A 106 6.01 8.57 -18.32
C PRO A 106 6.65 9.72 -17.51
N PRO A 107 6.44 9.79 -16.18
CA PRO A 107 7.14 10.74 -15.33
C PRO A 107 8.65 10.53 -15.40
N ARG A 108 9.43 11.52 -14.99
CA ARG A 108 10.90 11.39 -14.94
C ARG A 108 11.40 10.71 -13.67
N GLN A 109 10.58 10.69 -12.63
CA GLN A 109 10.88 10.14 -11.32
C GLN A 109 9.62 9.58 -10.66
N ILE A 110 9.80 8.55 -9.83
CA ILE A 110 8.79 8.12 -8.87
C ILE A 110 8.68 9.24 -7.83
N ASN A 111 7.48 9.64 -7.41
CA ASN A 111 7.36 10.56 -6.27
C ASN A 111 7.66 9.80 -4.97
N THR A 112 8.66 10.25 -4.21
CA THR A 112 9.14 9.62 -2.98
C THR A 112 8.86 10.44 -1.72
N GLU A 113 8.14 11.57 -1.83
CA GLU A 113 7.84 12.47 -0.69
C GLU A 113 7.06 11.78 0.44
N PHE A 114 6.34 10.70 0.13
CA PHE A 114 5.47 9.96 1.06
C PHE A 114 6.19 8.81 1.79
N LEU A 115 7.52 8.80 1.77
CA LEU A 115 8.35 7.68 2.22
C LEU A 115 9.43 8.08 3.24
N GLU A 116 9.53 9.37 3.60
CA GLU A 116 10.49 9.91 4.57
C GLU A 116 9.89 9.99 5.99
N SER A 117 9.81 8.85 6.69
CA SER A 117 8.99 8.70 7.90
C SER A 117 9.71 8.23 9.17
N TYR A 118 9.20 8.70 10.31
CA TYR A 118 9.37 8.10 11.63
C TYR A 118 8.41 6.93 11.79
N LEU A 119 8.93 5.75 12.11
CA LEU A 119 8.17 4.50 12.18
C LEU A 119 8.12 3.95 13.61
N LEU A 120 7.04 4.28 14.31
CA LEU A 120 6.87 4.03 15.75
C LEU A 120 5.99 2.79 16.00
N THR A 121 6.55 1.80 16.70
CA THR A 121 5.83 0.61 17.20
C THR A 121 5.78 0.63 18.73
N LYS A 122 5.11 -0.35 19.36
CA LYS A 122 5.08 -0.42 20.82
C LYS A 122 6.47 -0.63 21.45
N SER A 123 7.43 -1.26 20.76
CA SER A 123 8.77 -1.52 21.33
C SER A 123 9.87 -0.53 20.89
N LYS A 124 9.74 0.14 19.73
CA LYS A 124 10.84 0.89 19.12
C LYS A 124 10.38 2.04 18.20
N LEU A 125 11.34 2.91 17.88
CA LEU A 125 11.28 3.91 16.81
C LEU A 125 12.33 3.58 15.75
N ASP A 126 11.89 3.30 14.53
CA ASP A 126 12.71 3.23 13.31
C ASP A 126 12.54 4.51 12.47
N THR A 127 13.36 4.67 11.42
CA THR A 127 13.32 5.78 10.45
C THR A 127 13.53 5.25 9.04
N SER A 128 13.06 5.96 8.01
CA SER A 128 13.11 5.53 6.59
C SER A 128 13.67 6.58 5.61
N PHE A 129 14.29 7.66 6.14
CA PHE A 129 14.84 8.83 5.42
C PHE A 129 15.98 8.57 4.41
N LYS A 130 16.50 7.35 4.29
CA LYS A 130 17.63 7.03 3.38
C LYS A 130 17.19 6.39 2.06
N GLN A 131 15.89 6.26 1.84
CA GLN A 131 15.35 5.80 0.57
C GLN A 131 15.75 6.75 -0.55
N THR A 132 16.46 6.19 -1.54
CA THR A 132 16.98 6.94 -2.68
C THR A 132 16.88 6.03 -3.91
N ASN A 133 16.53 6.62 -5.06
CA ASN A 133 16.47 5.86 -6.31
C ASN A 133 17.87 5.34 -6.67
N THR A 134 17.99 4.04 -6.93
CA THR A 134 19.26 3.37 -7.22
C THR A 134 19.39 3.06 -8.70
N ASN A 135 20.57 2.60 -9.14
CA ASN A 135 20.78 2.14 -10.52
C ASN A 135 20.02 0.85 -10.89
N ILE A 136 19.30 0.23 -9.95
CA ILE A 136 18.40 -0.91 -10.16
C ILE A 136 16.93 -0.59 -9.80
N GLY A 137 16.62 0.68 -9.53
CA GLY A 137 15.29 1.19 -9.19
C GLY A 137 15.18 1.73 -7.77
N PHE A 138 13.96 2.13 -7.41
CA PHE A 138 13.63 2.65 -6.09
C PHE A 138 13.21 1.48 -5.14
N PRO A 139 13.75 1.38 -3.91
CA PRO A 139 13.50 0.26 -3.01
C PRO A 139 12.17 0.40 -2.24
N LEU A 140 11.20 -0.49 -2.46
CA LEU A 140 9.91 -0.46 -1.74
C LEU A 140 9.96 -1.16 -0.37
N GLY A 141 10.77 -2.20 -0.20
CA GLY A 141 10.85 -2.95 1.06
C GLY A 141 11.54 -4.30 0.93
N TYR A 142 11.62 -5.03 2.06
CA TYR A 142 12.32 -6.31 2.13
C TYR A 142 11.31 -7.47 2.12
N LEU A 143 11.44 -8.39 1.17
CA LEU A 143 10.57 -9.57 1.06
C LEU A 143 11.16 -10.75 1.83
N ILE A 144 10.57 -11.07 2.98
CA ILE A 144 11.04 -12.07 3.93
C ILE A 144 10.80 -13.49 3.41
N ASN A 145 9.56 -13.77 3.03
CA ASN A 145 9.19 -15.01 2.36
C ASN A 145 8.03 -14.81 1.39
N GLN A 146 7.78 -15.79 0.54
CA GLN A 146 6.63 -15.82 -0.37
C GLN A 146 6.25 -17.24 -0.80
N ASP A 147 4.98 -17.38 -1.16
CA ASP A 147 4.39 -18.48 -1.93
C ASP A 147 3.55 -17.89 -3.09
N GLU A 148 2.80 -18.72 -3.84
CA GLU A 148 2.00 -18.25 -4.98
C GLU A 148 0.93 -17.20 -4.59
N ASN A 149 0.33 -17.33 -3.41
CA ASN A 149 -0.81 -16.51 -2.98
C ASN A 149 -0.51 -15.69 -1.71
N SER A 150 0.73 -15.67 -1.22
CA SER A 150 1.10 -14.88 -0.05
C SER A 150 2.56 -14.45 -0.02
N ALA A 151 2.84 -13.34 0.68
CA ALA A 151 4.17 -12.76 0.84
C ALA A 151 4.30 -12.13 2.23
N ILE A 152 5.47 -12.18 2.88
CA ILE A 152 5.74 -11.39 4.09
C ILE A 152 6.74 -10.30 3.72
N LEU A 153 6.29 -9.05 3.72
CA LEU A 153 7.16 -7.89 3.63
C LEU A 153 7.61 -7.46 5.03
N ASN A 154 8.77 -6.81 5.10
CA ASN A 154 9.17 -5.95 6.20
C ASN A 154 9.40 -4.55 5.63
N ARG A 155 8.77 -3.55 6.25
CA ARG A 155 8.86 -2.14 5.81
C ARG A 155 10.31 -1.66 5.73
N PHE A 156 10.57 -0.74 4.80
CA PHE A 156 11.88 -0.12 4.65
C PHE A 156 12.31 0.64 5.90
N THR A 157 13.60 0.62 6.22
CA THR A 157 14.19 1.28 7.39
C THR A 157 15.69 1.55 7.18
N ASP A 158 16.18 2.72 7.61
CA ASP A 158 17.56 3.20 7.44
C ASP A 158 18.66 2.28 8.00
N LYS A 159 18.26 1.36 8.89
CA LYS A 159 19.10 0.42 9.63
C LYS A 159 18.87 -1.04 9.20
N CYS A 160 18.00 -1.28 8.21
CA CYS A 160 17.60 -2.61 7.75
C CYS A 160 16.98 -3.46 8.89
N THR A 161 16.13 -2.83 9.72
CA THR A 161 15.54 -3.43 10.93
C THR A 161 14.46 -4.45 10.57
N ILE A 162 14.88 -5.70 10.31
CA ILE A 162 13.97 -6.83 10.09
C ILE A 162 13.49 -7.39 11.43
N HIS A 163 12.28 -7.01 11.84
CA HIS A 163 11.62 -7.44 13.09
C HIS A 163 10.14 -7.71 12.80
N VAL A 164 9.53 -8.67 13.51
CA VAL A 164 8.11 -9.06 13.34
C VAL A 164 7.12 -7.89 13.44
N GLU A 165 7.46 -6.86 14.21
CA GLU A 165 6.67 -5.63 14.34
C GLU A 165 6.67 -4.73 13.08
N ASN A 166 7.71 -4.80 12.24
CA ASN A 166 7.73 -4.12 10.93
C ASN A 166 7.21 -5.00 9.80
N GLN A 167 6.76 -6.23 10.10
CA GLN A 167 6.28 -7.16 9.09
C GLN A 167 4.80 -6.95 8.78
N VAL A 168 4.51 -6.84 7.49
CA VAL A 168 3.18 -6.81 6.90
C VAL A 168 3.09 -8.03 6.01
N LYS A 169 2.15 -8.92 6.27
CA LYS A 169 1.92 -10.05 5.36
C LYS A 169 0.86 -9.62 4.32
N LEU A 170 1.06 -10.11 3.10
CA LEU A 170 0.17 -10.00 1.96
C LEU A 170 -0.44 -11.38 1.65
N ASN A 171 -1.74 -11.46 1.38
CA ASN A 171 -2.34 -12.50 0.55
C ASN A 171 -2.64 -11.84 -0.81
N LEU A 172 -2.57 -12.63 -1.87
CA LEU A 172 -2.64 -12.16 -3.24
C LEU A 172 -3.61 -13.06 -4.01
N LYS A 173 -4.69 -12.48 -4.56
CA LYS A 173 -5.58 -13.18 -5.49
C LYS A 173 -5.03 -13.03 -6.90
N GLN A 174 -4.63 -14.15 -7.51
CA GLN A 174 -4.27 -14.19 -8.93
C GLN A 174 -5.50 -14.52 -9.77
N ILE A 175 -5.64 -13.86 -10.92
CA ILE A 175 -6.74 -14.04 -11.88
C ILE A 175 -6.12 -14.28 -13.26
N ASP A 176 -6.48 -15.41 -13.89
CA ASP A 176 -6.17 -15.63 -15.31
C ASP A 176 -7.12 -14.79 -16.16
N ILE A 177 -6.56 -13.82 -16.90
CA ILE A 177 -7.30 -12.95 -17.81
C ILE A 177 -7.10 -13.33 -19.28
N SER A 178 -6.50 -14.50 -19.55
CA SER A 178 -6.26 -15.02 -20.91
C SER A 178 -7.53 -15.03 -21.75
N GLY A 179 -7.52 -14.30 -22.87
CA GLY A 179 -8.65 -14.22 -23.79
C GLY A 179 -9.80 -13.27 -23.37
N MET A 180 -9.74 -12.65 -22.19
CA MET A 180 -10.54 -11.45 -21.89
C MET A 180 -10.13 -10.29 -22.81
N THR A 181 -11.02 -9.33 -23.02
CA THR A 181 -10.73 -8.09 -23.75
C THR A 181 -10.30 -6.97 -22.81
N ILE A 182 -9.70 -5.91 -23.36
CA ILE A 182 -9.47 -4.66 -22.62
C ILE A 182 -10.78 -4.10 -22.07
N ALA A 183 -11.86 -4.15 -22.86
CA ALA A 183 -13.18 -3.68 -22.42
C ALA A 183 -13.67 -4.40 -21.14
N ASP A 184 -13.37 -5.69 -20.98
CA ASP A 184 -13.79 -6.47 -19.80
C ASP A 184 -13.14 -5.97 -18.48
N LEU A 185 -11.91 -5.45 -18.52
CA LEU A 185 -11.23 -4.89 -17.35
C LEU A 185 -11.89 -3.58 -16.87
N PHE A 186 -12.31 -2.75 -17.82
CA PHE A 186 -12.93 -1.45 -17.53
C PHE A 186 -14.45 -1.51 -17.39
N LYS A 187 -15.08 -2.67 -17.65
CA LYS A 187 -16.54 -2.83 -17.76
C LYS A 187 -17.32 -2.40 -16.52
N TYR A 188 -16.71 -2.47 -15.33
CA TYR A 188 -17.30 -1.97 -14.08
C TYR A 188 -17.69 -0.48 -14.14
N TYR A 189 -16.96 0.34 -14.91
CA TYR A 189 -17.16 1.79 -15.01
C TYR A 189 -18.12 2.22 -16.13
N ASP A 190 -18.66 1.28 -16.90
CA ASP A 190 -19.71 1.51 -17.90
C ASP A 190 -21.09 1.65 -17.21
N TYR A 191 -21.31 2.73 -16.47
CA TYR A 191 -22.61 2.95 -15.79
C TYR A 191 -23.68 3.48 -16.77
N PRO A 192 -24.91 2.90 -16.81
CA PRO A 192 -25.47 1.86 -15.94
C PRO A 192 -25.32 0.42 -16.48
N ASN A 193 -24.61 0.22 -17.60
CA ASN A 193 -24.53 -1.05 -18.34
C ASN A 193 -23.53 -2.07 -17.75
N ALA A 194 -22.87 -1.77 -16.63
CA ALA A 194 -21.85 -2.60 -15.97
C ALA A 194 -22.37 -3.96 -15.49
N GLY A 195 -23.65 -4.02 -15.08
CA GLY A 195 -24.30 -5.26 -14.64
C GLY A 195 -23.63 -5.88 -13.41
N THR A 196 -23.04 -7.06 -13.57
CA THR A 196 -22.32 -7.80 -12.52
C THR A 196 -20.83 -7.95 -12.83
N ALA A 197 -20.23 -6.98 -13.54
CA ALA A 197 -18.78 -6.99 -13.80
C ALA A 197 -17.97 -6.90 -12.50
N GLU A 198 -16.88 -7.66 -12.41
CA GLU A 198 -15.86 -7.50 -11.36
C GLU A 198 -15.05 -6.22 -11.65
N ARG A 199 -14.70 -5.46 -10.60
CA ARG A 199 -13.86 -4.28 -10.71
C ARG A 199 -12.40 -4.74 -10.78
N TYR A 200 -11.81 -4.77 -11.96
CA TYR A 200 -10.42 -5.21 -12.19
C TYR A 200 -9.39 -4.06 -12.17
N VAL A 201 -9.82 -2.83 -11.92
CA VAL A 201 -9.01 -1.62 -11.96
C VAL A 201 -9.40 -0.75 -10.77
N ASN A 202 -8.46 0.00 -10.20
CA ASN A 202 -8.70 0.96 -9.13
C ASN A 202 -9.63 2.11 -9.58
N SER A 203 -10.46 2.63 -8.67
CA SER A 203 -11.45 3.67 -9.00
C SER A 203 -10.87 5.07 -9.13
N ASP A 204 -9.81 5.43 -8.40
CA ASP A 204 -9.08 6.68 -8.63
C ASP A 204 -8.44 6.66 -10.03
N LEU A 205 -7.88 5.52 -10.46
CA LEU A 205 -7.32 5.38 -11.80
C LEU A 205 -8.38 5.51 -12.90
N ALA A 206 -9.54 4.89 -12.72
CA ALA A 206 -10.68 5.08 -13.63
C ALA A 206 -11.18 6.53 -13.64
N GLN A 207 -11.18 7.21 -12.49
CA GLN A 207 -11.55 8.61 -12.36
C GLN A 207 -10.54 9.56 -13.05
N ILE A 208 -9.24 9.28 -12.98
CA ILE A 208 -8.20 10.03 -13.73
C ILE A 208 -8.35 9.80 -15.24
N ILE A 209 -8.65 8.58 -15.70
CA ILE A 209 -8.98 8.31 -17.11
C ILE A 209 -10.19 9.16 -17.55
N GLN A 210 -11.28 9.14 -16.78
CA GLN A 210 -12.52 9.87 -17.11
C GLN A 210 -12.33 11.39 -17.14
N ASN A 211 -11.68 11.95 -16.11
CA ASN A 211 -11.60 13.39 -15.91
C ASN A 211 -10.51 14.05 -16.78
N ASN A 212 -9.31 13.44 -16.82
CA ASN A 212 -8.14 14.08 -17.43
C ASN A 212 -8.02 13.74 -18.92
N HIS A 213 -8.59 12.61 -19.36
CA HIS A 213 -8.51 12.12 -20.75
C HIS A 213 -9.90 11.92 -21.36
N LYS A 214 -10.60 13.02 -21.68
CA LYS A 214 -11.95 13.01 -22.27
C LYS A 214 -12.09 12.02 -23.45
N GLY A 215 -12.95 11.02 -23.29
CA GLY A 215 -13.22 9.99 -24.30
C GLY A 215 -12.31 8.74 -24.18
N ALA A 216 -11.37 8.70 -23.24
CA ALA A 216 -10.46 7.57 -23.09
C ALA A 216 -11.14 6.31 -22.54
N LEU A 217 -12.05 6.45 -21.57
CA LEU A 217 -12.80 5.31 -21.04
C LEU A 217 -13.69 4.67 -22.12
N GLU A 218 -14.35 5.49 -22.95
CA GLU A 218 -15.19 5.02 -24.05
C GLU A 218 -14.37 4.28 -25.11
N LYS A 219 -13.13 4.72 -25.40
CA LYS A 219 -12.19 3.97 -26.25
C LYS A 219 -11.79 2.64 -25.63
N LEU A 220 -11.55 2.57 -24.30
CA LEU A 220 -11.19 1.34 -23.59
C LEU A 220 -12.35 0.34 -23.56
N LEU A 221 -13.57 0.82 -23.27
CA LEU A 221 -14.81 0.03 -23.32
C LEU A 221 -15.17 -0.45 -24.73
N ALA A 222 -14.69 0.24 -25.77
CA ALA A 222 -14.81 -0.21 -27.16
C ALA A 222 -13.65 -1.13 -27.62
N ASN A 223 -12.62 -1.35 -26.80
CA ASN A 223 -11.41 -2.05 -27.20
C ASN A 223 -11.56 -3.58 -27.05
N SER A 224 -11.77 -4.24 -28.20
CA SER A 224 -11.91 -5.69 -28.31
C SER A 224 -10.58 -6.47 -28.38
N THR A 225 -9.43 -5.80 -28.23
CA THR A 225 -8.12 -6.46 -28.15
C THR A 225 -8.11 -7.42 -26.97
N LYS A 226 -7.71 -8.67 -27.22
CA LYS A 226 -7.67 -9.75 -26.22
C LYS A 226 -6.30 -9.93 -25.60
N PHE A 227 -6.28 -10.21 -24.31
CA PHE A 227 -5.09 -10.63 -23.58
C PHE A 227 -4.59 -12.00 -24.07
N PRO A 228 -3.28 -12.15 -24.36
CA PRO A 228 -2.71 -13.42 -24.81
C PRO A 228 -2.74 -14.50 -23.72
N SER A 229 -2.59 -15.77 -24.11
CA SER A 229 -2.60 -16.90 -23.17
C SER A 229 -1.44 -16.82 -22.17
N GLY A 230 -1.73 -17.06 -20.89
CA GLY A 230 -0.79 -16.86 -19.78
C GLY A 230 -0.78 -15.42 -19.25
N SER A 231 -1.76 -14.59 -19.59
CA SER A 231 -1.93 -13.25 -19.01
C SER A 231 -2.55 -13.36 -17.61
N LYS A 232 -1.84 -12.87 -16.59
CA LYS A 232 -2.35 -12.80 -15.22
C LYS A 232 -2.53 -11.35 -14.77
N LEU A 233 -3.67 -11.10 -14.12
CA LEU A 233 -3.93 -9.95 -13.25
C LEU A 233 -3.79 -10.44 -11.80
N SER A 234 -3.39 -9.59 -10.86
CA SER A 234 -3.38 -9.91 -9.44
C SER A 234 -3.59 -8.67 -8.58
N TYR A 235 -4.19 -8.85 -7.41
CA TYR A 235 -4.35 -7.79 -6.42
C TYR A 235 -4.24 -8.35 -4.98
N VAL A 236 -4.21 -7.43 -4.04
CA VAL A 236 -3.94 -7.62 -2.61
C VAL A 236 -5.24 -7.53 -1.78
N GLU A 237 -5.55 -8.53 -0.93
CA GLU A 237 -6.95 -8.79 -0.47
C GLU A 237 -7.35 -8.48 1.00
N GLN A 238 -6.47 -8.57 2.03
CA GLN A 238 -6.86 -8.71 3.46
C GLN A 238 -5.85 -8.18 4.54
N SER A 239 -5.18 -7.05 4.36
CA SER A 239 -3.95 -6.63 5.09
C SER A 239 -3.69 -6.85 6.61
N ILE A 240 -3.30 -8.04 7.10
CA ILE A 240 -2.84 -8.15 8.51
C ILE A 240 -1.45 -7.53 8.78
N PHE A 241 -1.45 -6.51 9.64
CA PHE A 241 -0.30 -6.02 10.40
C PHE A 241 -0.18 -6.74 11.75
N ASN A 242 1.04 -7.11 12.15
CA ASN A 242 1.28 -7.86 13.40
C ASN A 242 1.13 -7.02 14.70
N THR A 243 1.24 -5.70 14.62
CA THR A 243 1.17 -4.77 15.77
C THR A 243 0.54 -3.45 15.33
N PRO A 244 -0.16 -2.71 16.21
CA PRO A 244 -0.45 -1.31 15.96
C PRO A 244 0.87 -0.56 15.73
N THR A 245 0.84 0.34 14.74
CA THR A 245 2.00 1.04 14.22
C THR A 245 1.61 2.46 13.87
N ILE A 246 2.47 3.42 14.20
CA ILE A 246 2.24 4.84 14.00
C ILE A 246 3.33 5.36 13.04
N SER A 247 2.94 6.17 12.06
CA SER A 247 3.85 6.81 11.10
C SER A 247 3.57 8.30 11.00
N PHE A 248 4.63 9.08 10.99
CA PHE A 248 4.60 10.55 10.93
C PHE A 248 5.96 11.07 10.46
N ASP A 249 5.96 12.27 9.90
CA ASP A 249 7.12 12.85 9.22
C ASP A 249 7.47 14.20 9.88
N ASP A 250 8.62 14.81 9.55
CA ASP A 250 8.95 16.14 10.12
C ASP A 250 8.02 17.26 9.62
N SER A 251 7.27 17.02 8.54
CA SER A 251 6.17 17.85 8.04
C SER A 251 4.88 17.78 8.85
N ASP A 252 4.67 16.71 9.63
CA ASP A 252 3.48 16.55 10.50
C ASP A 252 3.59 17.33 11.82
N LEU A 253 4.64 18.16 11.96
CA LEU A 253 4.88 18.98 13.13
C LEU A 253 3.78 20.04 13.31
N THR A 254 2.99 19.88 14.36
CA THR A 254 1.91 20.81 14.71
C THR A 254 2.40 22.00 15.53
N ASP A 255 1.59 23.06 15.55
CA ASP A 255 1.78 24.21 16.44
C ASP A 255 1.40 23.95 17.91
N TYR A 256 0.86 22.77 18.26
CA TYR A 256 0.45 22.48 19.64
C TYR A 256 1.65 22.30 20.58
N LYS A 257 1.50 22.71 21.84
CA LYS A 257 2.56 22.68 22.86
C LYS A 257 2.44 21.49 23.82
N SER A 258 1.38 20.68 23.71
CA SER A 258 1.20 19.43 24.46
C SER A 258 0.18 18.51 23.77
N LEU A 259 0.22 17.21 24.12
CA LEU A 259 -0.84 16.26 23.72
C LEU A 259 -2.21 16.60 24.34
N GLU A 260 -2.24 17.33 25.45
CA GLU A 260 -3.49 17.81 26.07
C GLU A 260 -4.15 18.88 25.19
N GLU A 261 -3.37 19.86 24.73
CA GLU A 261 -3.82 20.87 23.77
C GLU A 261 -4.27 20.25 22.42
N PHE A 262 -3.56 19.22 21.95
CA PHE A 262 -3.96 18.43 20.78
C PHE A 262 -5.33 17.76 21.00
N THR A 263 -5.53 17.08 22.14
CA THR A 263 -6.81 16.40 22.44
C THR A 263 -7.98 17.35 22.66
N ASP A 264 -7.73 18.57 23.15
CA ASP A 264 -8.75 19.58 23.41
C ASP A 264 -9.19 20.34 22.15
N LYS A 265 -8.31 20.44 21.14
CA LYS A 265 -8.55 21.20 19.91
C LYS A 265 -8.88 20.34 18.68
N THR A 266 -8.61 19.04 18.73
CA THR A 266 -8.87 18.11 17.62
C THR A 266 -10.21 17.40 17.82
N GLU A 267 -11.21 17.71 17.00
CA GLU A 267 -12.54 17.09 17.06
C GLU A 267 -12.48 15.64 16.55
N LEU A 268 -12.80 14.67 17.41
CA LEU A 268 -12.85 13.26 17.04
C LEU A 268 -14.13 12.89 16.25
N PRO A 269 -14.06 11.85 15.40
CA PRO A 269 -15.25 11.25 14.80
C PRO A 269 -16.26 10.80 15.86
N ALA A 270 -17.55 11.03 15.58
CA ALA A 270 -18.63 10.75 16.52
C ALA A 270 -18.62 9.28 17.01
N GLY A 271 -18.61 9.10 18.32
CA GLY A 271 -18.58 7.79 18.97
C GLY A 271 -17.19 7.25 19.33
N TYR A 272 -16.12 8.05 19.15
CA TYR A 272 -14.77 7.73 19.61
C TYR A 272 -14.35 8.61 20.80
N ILE A 273 -13.39 8.13 21.59
CA ILE A 273 -12.74 8.87 22.69
C ILE A 273 -11.21 8.79 22.58
N TRP A 274 -10.51 9.72 23.23
CA TRP A 274 -9.06 9.72 23.32
C TRP A 274 -8.53 8.63 24.26
N GLN A 275 -7.82 7.64 23.71
CA GLN A 275 -6.87 6.84 24.49
C GLN A 275 -5.56 7.62 24.66
N LYS A 276 -4.92 7.49 25.83
CA LYS A 276 -3.54 7.95 26.07
C LYS A 276 -2.67 6.72 26.38
N ASP A 277 -1.53 6.56 25.73
CA ASP A 277 -0.67 5.36 25.83
C ASP A 277 0.81 5.72 25.65
N GLN A 278 1.71 4.74 25.74
CA GLN A 278 3.12 4.87 25.38
C GLN A 278 3.55 3.83 24.35
N PHE A 279 4.27 4.29 23.33
CA PHE A 279 4.88 3.48 22.28
C PHE A 279 6.39 3.77 22.30
N ALA A 280 7.23 2.76 22.51
CA ALA A 280 8.69 2.90 22.63
C ALA A 280 9.18 3.93 23.68
N GLY A 281 8.33 4.31 24.64
CA GLY A 281 8.59 5.38 25.63
C GLY A 281 8.10 6.78 25.24
N TYR A 282 7.75 7.00 23.96
CA TYR A 282 7.07 8.22 23.50
C TYR A 282 5.60 8.19 23.94
N LYS A 283 5.06 9.35 24.35
CA LYS A 283 3.64 9.47 24.68
C LYS A 283 2.84 9.57 23.38
N VAL A 284 1.71 8.87 23.31
CA VAL A 284 0.80 8.92 22.17
C VAL A 284 -0.64 9.11 22.63
N VAL A 285 -1.46 9.75 21.78
CA VAL A 285 -2.92 9.77 21.91
C VAL A 285 -3.55 9.32 20.60
N TYR A 286 -4.62 8.53 20.65
CA TYR A 286 -5.31 8.05 19.46
C TYR A 286 -6.78 7.74 19.76
N PRO A 287 -7.68 7.78 18.76
CA PRO A 287 -9.09 7.44 18.92
C PRO A 287 -9.31 5.94 19.20
N ILE A 288 -10.13 5.63 20.21
CA ILE A 288 -10.70 4.31 20.47
C ILE A 288 -12.23 4.36 20.54
N ASN A 289 -12.87 3.25 20.20
CA ASN A 289 -14.27 3.04 20.53
C ASN A 289 -14.41 2.83 22.06
N PRO A 290 -15.22 3.63 22.77
CA PRO A 290 -15.31 3.60 24.24
C PRO A 290 -15.96 2.33 24.81
N THR A 291 -16.66 1.54 23.98
CA THR A 291 -17.35 0.32 24.41
C THR A 291 -16.47 -0.93 24.26
N THR A 292 -15.58 -0.95 23.28
CA THR A 292 -14.72 -2.12 22.99
C THR A 292 -13.24 -1.90 23.34
N GLY A 293 -12.79 -0.65 23.47
CA GLY A 293 -11.37 -0.30 23.63
C GLY A 293 -10.54 -0.41 22.34
N ILE A 294 -11.19 -0.75 21.21
CA ILE A 294 -10.52 -0.98 19.92
C ILE A 294 -10.34 0.36 19.19
N SER A 295 -9.13 0.65 18.73
CA SER A 295 -8.85 1.75 17.81
C SER A 295 -9.22 1.37 16.37
N LYS A 296 -9.37 2.36 15.50
CA LYS A 296 -9.54 2.18 14.05
C LYS A 296 -8.45 2.97 13.32
N SER A 297 -7.98 2.45 12.20
CA SER A 297 -7.11 3.16 11.28
C SER A 297 -7.96 4.19 10.52
N PHE A 298 -7.71 5.47 10.79
CA PHE A 298 -8.45 6.58 10.16
C PHE A 298 -7.69 7.15 8.97
N VAL A 299 -8.43 7.57 7.96
CA VAL A 299 -7.92 8.33 6.81
C VAL A 299 -7.37 9.70 7.23
N ASP A 300 -8.07 10.39 8.13
CA ASP A 300 -7.58 11.63 8.73
C ASP A 300 -6.62 11.30 9.88
N ASN A 301 -5.46 11.97 9.94
CA ASN A 301 -4.43 11.76 10.97
C ASN A 301 -4.92 12.24 12.36
N TYR A 302 -5.65 11.39 13.07
CA TYR A 302 -6.12 11.67 14.43
C TYR A 302 -5.11 11.27 15.53
N THR A 303 -3.97 10.65 15.21
CA THR A 303 -3.01 10.26 16.25
C THR A 303 -2.09 11.43 16.59
N GLY A 304 -1.87 11.68 17.87
CA GLY A 304 -0.89 12.67 18.34
C GLY A 304 0.32 11.96 18.96
N VAL A 305 1.54 12.33 18.55
CA VAL A 305 2.79 11.80 19.12
C VAL A 305 3.60 12.93 19.75
N GLU A 306 4.06 12.74 20.99
CA GLU A 306 5.02 13.63 21.65
C GLU A 306 6.44 13.10 21.48
N MET A 307 7.25 13.81 20.69
CA MET A 307 8.67 13.50 20.46
C MET A 307 9.51 14.75 20.69
N ASP A 308 10.53 14.65 21.56
CA ASP A 308 11.45 15.73 21.92
C ASP A 308 10.77 17.07 22.32
N GLY A 309 9.60 16.99 22.93
CA GLY A 309 8.80 18.15 23.36
C GLY A 309 7.98 18.82 22.25
N LYS A 310 7.98 18.26 21.04
CA LYS A 310 7.11 18.63 19.92
C LYS A 310 5.91 17.70 19.82
N ILE A 311 4.84 18.16 19.15
CA ILE A 311 3.62 17.38 18.89
C ILE A 311 3.46 17.16 17.38
N TYR A 312 3.41 15.90 16.97
CA TYR A 312 3.25 15.47 15.58
C TYR A 312 1.86 14.87 15.33
N GLN A 313 1.24 15.19 14.19
CA GLN A 313 -0.09 14.71 13.79
C GLN A 313 0.04 13.46 12.88
N ALA A 314 0.07 12.31 13.52
CA ALA A 314 0.44 11.02 12.93
C ALA A 314 -0.75 10.21 12.36
N TYR A 315 -0.41 9.32 11.44
CA TYR A 315 -1.25 8.22 10.99
C TYR A 315 -1.06 6.99 11.90
N GLN A 316 -2.13 6.22 12.13
CA GLN A 316 -2.07 4.95 12.85
C GLN A 316 -2.70 3.83 12.03
N VAL A 317 -1.95 2.75 11.86
CA VAL A 317 -2.42 1.43 11.45
C VAL A 317 -2.65 0.58 12.69
N ILE A 318 -3.79 -0.10 12.79
CA ILE A 318 -4.04 -1.06 13.86
C ILE A 318 -3.48 -2.45 13.52
N SER A 319 -3.27 -3.31 14.53
CA SER A 319 -3.01 -4.73 14.29
C SER A 319 -4.25 -5.44 13.76
N GLY A 320 -4.07 -6.32 12.78
CA GLY A 320 -5.17 -6.94 12.05
C GLY A 320 -5.29 -6.40 10.62
N ASP A 321 -6.35 -6.82 9.95
CA ASP A 321 -6.63 -6.59 8.52
C ASP A 321 -6.97 -5.12 8.23
N LEU A 322 -5.99 -4.33 7.78
CA LEU A 322 -6.16 -2.90 7.46
C LEU A 322 -7.13 -2.67 6.30
N ILE A 323 -7.17 -3.56 5.29
CA ILE A 323 -8.13 -3.42 4.18
C ILE A 323 -9.55 -3.50 4.74
N LYS A 324 -9.82 -4.53 5.55
CA LYS A 324 -11.11 -4.75 6.21
C LYS A 324 -11.43 -3.72 7.29
N ASP A 325 -10.43 -3.19 7.98
CA ASP A 325 -10.61 -2.08 8.92
C ASP A 325 -11.02 -0.80 8.17
N GLN A 326 -10.43 -0.51 7.00
CA GLN A 326 -10.76 0.65 6.19
C GLN A 326 -12.12 0.56 5.50
N MET A 327 -12.64 -0.64 5.20
CA MET A 327 -13.98 -0.84 4.61
C MET A 327 -15.09 -0.06 5.35
N ALA A 328 -16.01 0.53 4.59
CA ALA A 328 -17.26 1.02 5.15
C ALA A 328 -18.13 -0.18 5.59
N PRO A 329 -18.87 -0.14 6.71
CA PRO A 329 -19.61 -1.30 7.25
C PRO A 329 -20.75 -1.88 6.39
N LEU A 330 -20.97 -1.34 5.18
CA LEU A 330 -22.01 -1.74 4.23
C LEU A 330 -21.46 -1.96 2.80
N GLU A 331 -20.16 -1.80 2.58
CA GLU A 331 -19.52 -2.02 1.28
C GLU A 331 -19.00 -3.46 1.19
N ASN A 332 -19.57 -4.26 0.27
CA ASN A 332 -19.07 -5.62 0.01
C ASN A 332 -17.86 -5.63 -0.94
N ASN A 333 -17.59 -4.52 -1.63
CA ASN A 333 -16.54 -4.40 -2.63
C ASN A 333 -15.54 -3.31 -2.20
N VAL A 334 -14.41 -3.71 -1.61
CA VAL A 334 -13.25 -2.83 -1.45
C VAL A 334 -12.82 -2.31 -2.82
N ASP A 335 -12.37 -1.06 -2.91
CA ASP A 335 -11.63 -0.64 -4.10
C ASP A 335 -10.30 -1.38 -4.16
N MET A 336 -9.92 -1.91 -5.34
CA MET A 336 -8.63 -2.59 -5.47
C MET A 336 -7.55 -1.53 -5.39
N SER A 337 -6.76 -1.52 -4.31
CA SER A 337 -5.79 -0.47 -4.02
C SER A 337 -4.70 -0.39 -5.09
N GLU A 338 -4.07 -1.52 -5.42
CA GLU A 338 -3.09 -1.65 -6.49
C GLU A 338 -3.37 -2.93 -7.29
N THR A 339 -3.24 -2.83 -8.62
CA THR A 339 -3.44 -3.94 -9.54
C THR A 339 -2.15 -4.24 -10.28
N TYR A 340 -1.71 -5.49 -10.18
CA TYR A 340 -0.51 -6.00 -10.82
C TYR A 340 -0.84 -6.83 -12.06
N PHE A 341 0.03 -6.74 -13.06
CA PHE A 341 -0.03 -7.47 -14.30
C PHE A 341 1.27 -8.23 -14.50
N ASN A 342 1.20 -9.48 -14.97
CA ASN A 342 2.42 -10.17 -15.39
C ASN A 342 2.93 -9.66 -16.75
N LYS A 343 4.17 -10.01 -17.09
CA LYS A 343 4.84 -9.60 -18.33
C LYS A 343 4.07 -9.96 -19.62
N THR A 344 3.24 -11.00 -19.58
CA THR A 344 2.37 -11.43 -20.68
C THR A 344 1.19 -10.49 -20.88
N ALA A 345 0.59 -10.01 -19.79
CA ALA A 345 -0.56 -9.10 -19.82
C ALA A 345 -0.17 -7.63 -20.10
N VAL A 346 0.94 -7.17 -19.51
CA VAL A 346 1.25 -5.73 -19.39
C VAL A 346 1.35 -5.01 -20.75
N GLN A 347 1.89 -5.65 -21.80
CA GLN A 347 2.04 -5.01 -23.10
C GLN A 347 0.67 -4.70 -23.73
N THR A 348 -0.28 -5.65 -23.66
CA THR A 348 -1.64 -5.47 -24.20
C THR A 348 -2.39 -4.35 -23.48
N LEU A 349 -2.21 -4.22 -22.16
CA LEU A 349 -2.74 -3.12 -21.37
C LEU A 349 -2.11 -1.78 -21.77
N ALA A 350 -0.77 -1.70 -21.85
CA ALA A 350 -0.05 -0.48 -22.19
C ALA A 350 -0.37 0.00 -23.62
N ASP A 351 -0.44 -0.91 -24.60
CA ASP A 351 -0.80 -0.60 -25.98
C ASP A 351 -2.22 -0.03 -26.08
N ALA A 352 -3.15 -0.52 -25.25
CA ALA A 352 -4.52 -0.03 -25.19
C ALA A 352 -4.64 1.34 -24.51
N LEU A 353 -3.96 1.54 -23.37
CA LEU A 353 -3.85 2.84 -22.71
C LEU A 353 -3.23 3.88 -23.66
N ASN A 354 -2.17 3.52 -24.39
CA ASN A 354 -1.55 4.38 -25.40
C ASN A 354 -2.47 4.73 -26.60
N GLN A 355 -3.59 4.04 -26.81
CA GLN A 355 -4.59 4.41 -27.81
C GLN A 355 -5.74 5.23 -27.20
N ALA A 356 -6.03 4.97 -25.92
CA ALA A 356 -7.04 5.65 -25.12
C ALA A 356 -6.63 7.10 -24.79
N LEU A 357 -5.41 7.27 -24.30
CA LEU A 357 -4.80 8.52 -23.81
C LEU A 357 -4.14 9.35 -24.93
#